data_AF-A0A7S1NS67-F1
#
_entry.id   AF-A0A7S1NS67-F1
#
_cell.length_a   1.000
_cell.length_b   1.000
_cell.length_c   1.000
_cell.angle_alpha   90.00
_cell.angle_beta   90.00
_cell.angle_gamma   90.00
#
_symmetry.space_group_name_H-M   'P 1'
#
loop_
_entity.id
_entity.type
_entity.pdbx_description
1 polymer ?
#
loop_
_entity_poly.entity_id
_entity_poly.type
_entity_poly.pdbx_seq_one_letter_code
_entity_poly.pdbx_strand_id
1 'polypeptide(L)'
;DVGRRLAEGSLVGVLRGREENGPRPFGHRCLLAAATDPAVKQRVLQHVGYSPHQYLQAVVPLEVTPQWFGNETPSPYGSLAPNVTDPRVCQQLTVCLSDGSIQLQTV
;
A
#
# COMPACT_ATOMS: atom_id res chain seq x y z
N ASP A 1 2.78 8.73 -16.28
CA ASP A 1 3.79 9.40 -15.41
C ASP A 1 3.90 8.89 -13.99
N VAL A 2 2.82 8.78 -13.20
CA VAL A 2 2.90 8.36 -11.77
C VAL A 2 3.62 7.02 -11.58
N GLY A 3 3.23 5.98 -12.32
CA GLY A 3 3.85 4.65 -12.21
C GLY A 3 5.36 4.66 -12.46
N ARG A 4 5.84 5.42 -13.46
CA ARG A 4 7.26 5.60 -13.74
C ARG A 4 7.98 6.28 -12.56
N ARG A 5 7.42 7.36 -12.01
CA ARG A 5 8.02 8.06 -10.86
C ARG A 5 8.11 7.16 -9.63
N LEU A 6 7.08 6.34 -9.39
CA LEU A 6 7.10 5.36 -8.30
C LEU A 6 8.18 4.30 -8.53
N ALA A 7 8.31 3.77 -9.75
CA ALA A 7 9.37 2.81 -10.10
C ALA A 7 10.79 3.40 -9.95
N GLU A 8 10.94 4.71 -10.13
CA GLU A 8 12.19 5.46 -9.88
C GLU A 8 12.39 5.83 -8.38
N GLY A 9 11.53 5.35 -7.48
CA GLY A 9 11.66 5.57 -6.04
C GLY A 9 11.18 6.95 -5.55
N SER A 10 10.43 7.68 -6.39
CA SER A 10 9.82 8.95 -5.99
C SER A 10 8.66 8.76 -5.01
N LEU A 11 8.54 9.70 -4.08
CA LEU A 11 7.35 9.90 -3.28
C LEU A 11 6.37 10.80 -4.05
N VAL A 12 5.16 10.32 -4.33
CA VAL A 12 4.21 11.01 -5.22
C VAL A 12 2.94 11.40 -4.47
N GLY A 13 2.71 12.70 -4.29
CA GLY A 13 1.42 13.22 -3.84
C GLY A 13 0.37 13.11 -4.94
N VAL A 14 -0.82 12.62 -4.61
CA VAL A 14 -1.96 12.47 -5.51
C VAL A 14 -3.11 13.34 -5.01
N LEU A 15 -3.56 14.26 -5.86
CA LEU A 15 -4.77 15.05 -5.67
C LEU A 15 -5.62 14.95 -6.95
N ARG A 16 -6.70 14.17 -6.90
CA ARG A 16 -7.62 13.97 -8.04
C ARG A 16 -9.06 13.80 -7.58
N GLY A 17 -10.02 14.10 -8.44
CA GLY A 17 -11.44 13.82 -8.19
C GLY A 17 -12.01 14.42 -6.90
N ARG A 18 -13.11 13.81 -6.44
CA ARG A 18 -13.85 14.19 -5.22
C ARG A 18 -13.03 13.86 -3.97
N GLU A 19 -13.28 14.62 -2.91
CA GLU A 19 -12.74 14.34 -1.57
C GLU A 19 -13.20 12.98 -1.03
N GLU A 20 -12.35 12.35 -0.24
CA GLU A 20 -12.60 11.09 0.45
C GLU A 20 -13.07 11.36 1.87
N ASN A 21 -14.14 10.69 2.31
CA ASN A 21 -14.59 10.75 3.69
C ASN A 21 -14.10 9.52 4.44
N GLY A 22 -13.45 9.74 5.59
CA GLY A 22 -13.00 8.67 6.48
C GLY A 22 -11.62 8.94 7.07
N PRO A 23 -11.15 8.06 7.97
CA PRO A 23 -9.89 8.23 8.68
C PRO A 23 -8.65 7.88 7.82
N ARG A 24 -8.84 7.44 6.58
CA ARG A 24 -7.78 6.91 5.70
C ARG A 24 -7.89 7.47 4.29
N PRO A 25 -6.77 7.69 3.61
CA PRO A 25 -6.78 8.03 2.19
C PRO A 25 -7.11 6.80 1.33
N PHE A 26 -7.87 6.98 0.25
CA PHE A 26 -8.28 5.90 -0.67
C PHE A 26 -7.81 6.10 -2.12
N GLY A 27 -6.87 7.02 -2.35
CA GLY A 27 -6.26 7.26 -3.67
C GLY A 27 -6.64 8.58 -4.34
N HIS A 28 -7.47 9.42 -3.73
CA HIS A 28 -7.82 10.74 -4.26
C HIS A 28 -7.08 11.88 -3.57
N ARG A 29 -6.75 11.74 -2.28
CA ARG A 29 -5.90 12.66 -1.52
C ARG A 29 -4.89 11.83 -0.72
N CYS A 30 -3.80 11.42 -1.36
CA CYS A 30 -2.87 10.48 -0.76
C CYS A 30 -1.42 10.73 -1.14
N LEU A 31 -0.53 10.00 -0.46
CA LEU A 31 0.88 9.93 -0.75
C LEU A 31 1.19 8.50 -1.19
N LEU A 32 1.69 8.33 -2.41
CA LEU A 32 2.05 7.03 -2.97
C LEU A 32 3.57 6.84 -2.99
N ALA A 33 3.96 5.59 -2.77
CA ALA A 33 5.34 5.14 -2.76
C ALA A 33 5.40 3.69 -3.26
N ALA A 34 6.54 3.26 -3.81
CA ALA A 34 6.73 1.88 -4.26
C ALA A 34 6.85 0.94 -3.06
N ALA A 35 5.95 -0.06 -2.96
CA ALA A 35 5.96 -1.01 -1.85
C ALA A 35 7.21 -1.89 -1.77
N THR A 36 8.01 -1.94 -2.84
CA THR A 36 9.22 -2.77 -2.94
C THR A 36 10.52 -2.06 -2.52
N ASP A 37 10.47 -0.77 -2.21
CA ASP A 37 11.63 -0.03 -1.70
C ASP A 37 11.61 0.03 -0.17
N PRO A 38 12.47 -0.72 0.55
CA PRO A 38 12.48 -0.71 2.01
C PRO A 38 12.82 0.67 2.60
N ALA A 39 13.57 1.52 1.88
CA ALA A 39 13.89 2.87 2.33
C ALA A 39 12.69 3.82 2.20
N VAL A 40 11.70 3.51 1.35
CA VAL A 40 10.57 4.43 1.12
C VAL A 40 9.62 4.49 2.29
N LYS A 41 9.43 3.41 3.05
CA LYS A 41 8.56 3.41 4.23
C LYS A 41 9.02 4.45 5.25
N GLN A 42 10.30 4.47 5.56
CA GLN A 42 10.87 5.45 6.48
C GLN A 42 10.68 6.87 5.95
N ARG A 43 10.94 7.12 4.66
CA ARG A 43 10.73 8.42 4.02
C ARG A 43 9.27 8.89 4.11
N VAL A 44 8.32 8.00 3.83
CA VAL A 44 6.87 8.27 3.93
C VAL A 44 6.51 8.64 5.36
N LEU A 45 6.87 7.80 6.34
CA LEU A 45 6.50 7.99 7.75
C LEU A 45 7.10 9.27 8.33
N GLN A 46 8.36 9.57 8.01
CA GLN A 46 9.00 10.83 8.40
C GLN A 46 8.30 12.04 7.78
N HIS A 47 7.92 11.96 6.49
CA HIS A 47 7.26 13.06 5.80
C HIS A 47 5.87 13.37 6.39
N VAL A 48 5.12 12.36 6.83
CA VAL A 48 3.80 12.54 7.45
C VAL A 48 3.84 12.72 8.96
N GLY A 49 5.02 12.68 9.58
CA GLY A 49 5.20 12.83 11.03
C GLY A 49 4.70 11.65 11.87
N TYR A 50 4.73 10.43 11.32
CA TYR A 50 4.29 9.21 11.99
C TYR A 50 5.45 8.45 12.66
N SER A 51 5.12 7.60 13.63
CA SER A 51 6.09 6.69 14.25
C SER A 51 6.72 5.75 13.22
N PRO A 52 8.04 5.44 13.30
CA PRO A 52 8.72 4.49 12.41
C PRO A 52 8.09 3.09 12.36
N HIS A 53 7.36 2.71 13.41
CA HIS A 53 6.70 1.40 13.53
C HIS A 53 5.28 1.39 12.97
N GLN A 54 4.75 2.53 12.53
CA GLN A 54 3.42 2.60 11.94
C GLN A 54 3.38 1.77 10.66
N TYR A 55 2.32 0.99 10.48
CA TYR A 55 2.09 0.27 9.23
C TYR A 55 1.54 1.21 8.16
N LEU A 56 1.84 0.90 6.90
CA LEU A 56 1.31 1.57 5.72
C LEU A 56 0.27 0.67 5.04
N GLN A 57 -0.65 1.28 4.30
CA GLN A 57 -1.64 0.56 3.52
C GLN A 57 -1.04 0.13 2.17
N ALA A 58 -1.35 -1.09 1.73
CA ALA A 58 -1.04 -1.60 0.41
C ALA A 58 -2.19 -1.27 -0.55
N VAL A 59 -1.88 -0.80 -1.74
CA VAL A 59 -2.86 -0.63 -2.83
C VAL A 59 -2.48 -1.58 -3.95
N VAL A 60 -3.38 -2.49 -4.31
CA VAL A 60 -3.15 -3.48 -5.37
C VAL A 60 -4.36 -3.55 -6.30
N PRO A 61 -4.18 -3.89 -7.59
CA PRO A 61 -5.30 -4.19 -8.47
C PRO A 61 -6.06 -5.43 -7.98
N LEU A 62 -7.40 -5.43 -8.07
CA LEU A 62 -8.23 -6.57 -7.65
C LEU A 62 -7.80 -7.89 -8.33
N GLU A 63 -7.42 -7.83 -9.60
CA GLU A 63 -7.02 -8.99 -10.40
C GLU A 63 -5.72 -9.68 -9.91
N VAL A 64 -4.92 -9.00 -9.08
CA VAL A 64 -3.70 -9.57 -8.47
C VAL A 64 -4.03 -10.33 -7.18
N THR A 65 -5.19 -10.06 -6.56
CA THR A 65 -5.56 -10.64 -5.26
C THR A 65 -5.60 -12.17 -5.23
N PRO A 66 -6.09 -12.90 -6.26
CA PRO A 66 -6.07 -14.36 -6.24
C PRO A 66 -4.66 -14.94 -6.20
N GLN A 67 -3.71 -14.29 -6.88
CA GLN A 67 -2.31 -14.72 -6.90
C GLN A 67 -1.64 -14.52 -5.54
N TRP A 68 -1.95 -13.43 -4.85
CA TRP A 68 -1.26 -13.05 -3.61
C TRP A 68 -1.94 -13.62 -2.35
N PHE A 69 -3.26 -13.81 -2.36
CA PHE A 69 -4.03 -14.20 -1.17
C PHE A 69 -4.78 -15.53 -1.34
N GLY A 70 -4.74 -16.12 -2.55
CA GLY A 70 -5.39 -17.40 -2.85
C GLY A 70 -6.87 -17.30 -3.24
N ASN A 71 -7.45 -16.11 -3.19
CA ASN A 71 -8.82 -15.84 -3.60
C ASN A 71 -8.99 -14.40 -4.09
N GLU A 72 -10.00 -14.16 -4.93
CA GLU A 72 -10.42 -12.81 -5.25
C GLU A 72 -11.15 -12.24 -4.04
N THR A 73 -10.68 -11.13 -3.47
CA THR A 73 -11.36 -10.48 -2.35
C THR A 73 -11.25 -8.96 -2.48
N PRO A 74 -12.36 -8.29 -2.84
CA PRO A 74 -12.42 -6.85 -2.83
C PRO A 74 -12.21 -6.29 -1.42
N SER A 75 -11.33 -5.31 -1.31
CA SER A 75 -11.17 -4.46 -0.13
C SER A 75 -11.03 -2.99 -0.54
N PRO A 76 -12.05 -2.38 -1.16
CA PRO A 76 -11.93 -1.02 -1.70
C PRO A 76 -11.65 0.05 -0.63
N TYR A 77 -12.03 -0.23 0.63
CA TYR A 77 -11.90 0.69 1.76
C TYR A 77 -10.81 0.28 2.76
N GLY A 78 -9.88 -0.60 2.39
CA GLY A 78 -8.78 -0.90 3.29
C GLY A 78 -9.18 -1.71 4.52
N SER A 79 -10.28 -2.45 4.50
CA SER A 79 -10.89 -3.03 5.72
C SER A 79 -10.34 -4.42 6.05
N LEU A 80 -9.60 -5.04 5.14
CA LEU A 80 -9.09 -6.40 5.29
C LEU A 80 -7.58 -6.41 5.48
N ALA A 81 -7.10 -7.42 6.21
CA ALA A 81 -5.69 -7.69 6.42
C ALA A 81 -5.35 -9.16 6.07
N PRO A 82 -5.48 -9.58 4.78
CA PRO A 82 -5.17 -10.95 4.40
C PRO A 82 -3.67 -11.24 4.46
N ASN A 83 -3.33 -12.51 4.61
CA ASN A 83 -1.95 -12.99 4.56
C ASN A 83 -1.50 -13.23 3.12
N VAL A 84 -0.32 -12.76 2.76
CA VAL A 84 0.32 -13.09 1.48
C VAL A 84 0.70 -14.57 1.50
N THR A 85 0.28 -15.33 0.49
CA THR A 85 0.47 -16.79 0.41
C THR A 85 1.92 -17.19 0.13
N ASP A 86 2.67 -16.37 -0.62
CA ASP A 86 4.09 -16.58 -0.89
C ASP A 86 4.95 -15.71 0.05
N PRO A 87 5.68 -16.31 1.02
CA PRO A 87 6.53 -15.57 1.94
C PRO A 87 7.63 -14.76 1.24
N ARG A 88 8.08 -15.18 0.05
CA ARG A 88 9.13 -14.46 -0.71
C ARG A 88 8.59 -13.13 -1.24
N VAL A 89 7.32 -13.11 -1.65
CA VAL A 89 6.64 -11.88 -2.07
C VAL A 89 6.45 -10.97 -0.86
N CYS A 90 5.96 -11.50 0.26
CA CYS A 90 5.80 -10.73 1.50
C CYS A 90 7.11 -10.04 1.94
N GLN A 91 8.23 -10.76 1.93
CA GLN A 91 9.55 -10.23 2.32
C GLN A 91 10.05 -9.09 1.43
N GLN A 92 9.56 -8.99 0.19
CA GLN A 92 9.92 -7.92 -0.74
C GLN A 92 9.04 -6.68 -0.57
N LEU A 93 7.99 -6.74 0.25
CA LEU A 93 7.01 -5.67 0.40
C LEU A 93 7.15 -4.98 1.76
N THR A 94 7.45 -3.68 1.76
CA THR A 94 7.58 -2.86 2.97
C THR A 94 6.27 -2.73 3.78
N VAL A 95 5.14 -3.05 3.12
CA VAL A 95 3.78 -3.05 3.67
C VAL A 95 3.38 -4.39 4.29
N CYS A 96 4.17 -5.46 4.09
CA CYS A 96 3.94 -6.75 4.72
C CYS A 96 4.41 -6.73 6.18
N LEU A 97 3.55 -7.17 7.08
CA LEU A 97 3.87 -7.32 8.50
C LEU A 97 4.60 -8.63 8.76
N SER A 98 5.18 -8.76 9.95
CA SER A 98 5.96 -9.94 10.34
C SER A 98 5.14 -11.23 10.38
N ASP A 99 3.82 -11.14 10.51
CA ASP A 99 2.90 -12.28 10.48
C ASP A 99 2.44 -12.66 9.06
N GLY A 100 2.86 -11.90 8.04
CA GLY A 100 2.47 -12.11 6.64
C GLY A 100 1.27 -11.28 6.18
N SER A 101 0.63 -10.52 7.08
CA SER A 101 -0.56 -9.73 6.76
C SER A 101 -0.20 -8.42 6.07
N ILE A 102 -1.09 -7.94 5.19
CA ILE A 102 -1.01 -6.59 4.61
C ILE A 102 -2.33 -5.85 4.81
N GLN A 103 -2.29 -4.57 5.16
CA GLN A 103 -3.51 -3.76 5.16
C GLN A 103 -3.93 -3.45 3.72
N LEU A 104 -4.90 -4.18 3.19
CA LEU A 104 -5.19 -4.24 1.75
C LEU A 104 -6.24 -3.22 1.31
N GLN A 105 -5.90 -2.36 0.34
CA GLN A 105 -6.84 -1.67 -0.54
C GLN A 105 -6.82 -2.30 -1.94
N THR A 106 -7.98 -2.67 -2.47
CA THR A 106 -8.10 -3.08 -3.89
C THR A 106 -8.60 -1.93 -4.76
N VAL A 107 -8.04 -1.78 -5.96
CA VAL A 107 -8.49 -0.83 -7.00
C VAL A 107 -8.88 -1.52 -8.29
#